data_AF-A0A6P0YNG4-F1
#
_entry.id   AF-A0A6P0YNG4-F1
#
_cell.length_a   1.000
_cell.length_b   1.000
_cell.length_c   1.000
_cell.angle_alpha   90.00
_cell.angle_beta   90.00
_cell.angle_gamma   90.00
#
_symmetry.space_group_name_H-M   'P 1'
#
loop_
_entity.id
_entity.type
_entity.pdbx_description
1 polymer ?
#
loop_
_entity_poly.entity_id
_entity_poly.type
_entity_poly.pdbx_seq_one_letter_code
_entity_poly.pdbx_strand_id
1 'polypeptide(L)'
;MNYREKIASQLNLDFSDAGINQVKAQGGGSSFEGREFDGKAVQMKVLDRWKVFAEDPRYLKLLDNEEVLEYSKRIFGHIPGTEVLYTKSNPE
;
A
#
# COMPACT_ATOMS: atom_id res chain seq x y z
N MET A 1 21.14 -8.34 -10.28
CA MET A 1 20.00 -7.53 -10.74
C MET A 1 18.97 -7.49 -9.62
N ASN A 2 18.66 -6.32 -9.09
CA ASN A 2 17.65 -6.16 -8.03
C ASN A 2 16.22 -6.19 -8.63
N TYR A 3 15.19 -6.25 -7.77
CA TYR A 3 13.79 -6.30 -8.21
C TYR A 3 13.42 -5.16 -9.17
N ARG A 4 13.80 -3.91 -8.84
CA ARG A 4 13.46 -2.71 -9.61
C ARG A 4 14.21 -2.65 -10.95
N GLU A 5 15.48 -3.03 -10.97
CA GLU A 5 16.28 -3.20 -12.19
C GLU A 5 15.66 -4.23 -13.14
N LYS A 6 15.19 -5.36 -12.60
CA LYS A 6 14.54 -6.40 -13.41
C LYS A 6 13.25 -5.88 -14.05
N ILE A 7 12.42 -5.16 -13.29
CA ILE A 7 11.20 -4.55 -13.81
C ILE A 7 11.52 -3.50 -14.89
N ALA A 8 12.50 -2.62 -14.66
CA ALA A 8 12.92 -1.63 -15.65
C ALA A 8 13.36 -2.29 -16.96
N SER A 9 14.18 -3.35 -16.87
CA SER A 9 14.60 -4.13 -18.03
C SER A 9 13.44 -4.81 -18.76
N GLN A 10 12.48 -5.38 -18.03
CA GLN A 10 11.28 -6.00 -18.62
C GLN A 10 10.38 -4.99 -19.35
N LEU A 11 10.37 -3.74 -18.89
CA LEU A 11 9.62 -2.64 -19.49
C LEU A 11 10.41 -1.87 -20.55
N ASN A 12 11.66 -2.29 -20.86
CA ASN A 12 12.57 -1.58 -21.76
C ASN A 12 12.79 -0.11 -21.36
N LEU A 13 12.97 0.12 -20.05
CA LEU A 13 13.27 1.42 -19.45
C LEU A 13 14.69 1.43 -18.87
N ASP A 14 15.33 2.59 -18.92
CA ASP A 14 16.57 2.81 -18.19
C ASP A 14 16.31 2.75 -16.68
N PHE A 15 17.06 1.92 -15.98
CA PHE A 15 16.96 1.83 -14.53
C PHE A 15 17.60 3.06 -13.86
N SER A 16 16.89 3.65 -12.89
CA SER A 16 17.45 4.63 -11.98
C SER A 16 16.71 4.67 -10.65
N ASP A 17 17.48 4.69 -9.57
CA ASP A 17 16.99 4.89 -8.20
C ASP A 17 17.37 6.27 -7.63
N ALA A 18 17.79 7.21 -8.47
CA ALA A 18 18.26 8.53 -8.03
C ALA A 18 17.27 9.29 -7.12
N GLY A 19 15.97 9.00 -7.22
CA GLY A 19 14.92 9.59 -6.39
C GLY A 19 14.30 8.67 -5.35
N ILE A 20 14.81 7.44 -5.13
CA ILE A 20 14.12 6.41 -4.33
C ILE A 20 13.82 6.83 -2.89
N ASN A 21 14.66 7.68 -2.30
CA ASN A 21 14.54 8.15 -0.92
C ASN A 21 13.88 9.52 -0.80
N GLN A 22 13.51 10.17 -1.90
CA GLN A 22 13.03 11.55 -1.90
C GLN A 22 11.51 11.61 -1.88
N VAL A 23 10.97 12.52 -1.08
CA VAL A 23 9.56 12.92 -1.14
C VAL A 23 9.48 14.22 -1.90
N LYS A 24 8.86 14.19 -3.08
CA LYS A 24 8.70 15.39 -3.91
C LYS A 24 7.97 16.49 -3.13
N ALA A 25 8.46 17.71 -3.24
CA ALA A 25 7.84 18.89 -2.61
C ALA A 25 6.50 19.24 -3.29
N GLN A 26 6.37 18.92 -4.58
CA GLN A 26 5.14 19.07 -5.35
C GLN A 26 4.04 18.19 -4.75
N GLY A 27 2.88 18.79 -4.44
CA GLY A 27 1.78 18.10 -3.74
C GLY A 27 1.94 18.00 -2.22
N GLY A 28 3.00 18.61 -1.65
CA GLY A 28 3.19 18.76 -0.20
C GLY A 28 3.41 17.48 0.60
N GLY A 29 3.50 16.32 -0.07
CA GLY A 29 3.51 15.01 0.60
C GLY A 29 2.17 14.63 1.25
N SER A 30 1.06 15.27 0.85
CA SER A 30 -0.25 15.14 1.51
C SER A 30 -0.85 13.73 1.45
N SER A 31 -0.48 12.92 0.45
CA SER A 31 -0.89 11.51 0.35
C SER A 31 -0.16 10.58 1.32
N PHE A 32 0.82 11.11 2.06
CA PHE A 32 1.72 10.37 2.97
C PHE A 32 1.84 11.11 4.32
N GLU A 33 2.90 10.86 5.10
CA GLU A 33 3.22 11.60 6.34
C GLU A 33 3.90 12.97 6.04
N GLY A 34 3.38 13.70 5.05
CA GLY A 34 4.01 14.93 4.57
C GLY A 34 5.42 14.69 4.02
N ARG A 35 6.40 15.48 4.47
CA ARG A 35 7.82 15.37 4.09
C ARG A 35 8.72 14.82 5.19
N GLU A 36 8.15 14.24 6.25
CA GLU A 36 8.93 13.70 7.39
C GLU A 36 9.98 12.67 6.93
N PHE A 37 9.65 11.89 5.91
CA PHE A 37 10.53 10.86 5.36
C PHE A 37 11.32 11.29 4.12
N ASP A 38 11.44 12.59 3.84
CA ASP A 38 12.33 13.05 2.77
C ASP A 38 13.79 12.70 3.09
N GLY A 39 14.50 12.13 2.11
CA GLY A 39 15.82 11.52 2.29
C GLY A 39 15.82 10.11 2.90
N LYS A 40 14.66 9.61 3.33
CA LYS A 40 14.48 8.27 3.94
C LYS A 40 13.17 7.59 3.52
N ALA A 41 12.67 7.88 2.32
CA ALA A 41 11.32 7.46 1.89
C ALA A 41 11.11 5.93 1.91
N VAL A 42 12.16 5.14 1.69
CA VAL A 42 12.08 3.67 1.79
C VAL A 42 11.76 3.14 3.20
N GLN A 43 11.91 3.98 4.23
CA GLN A 43 11.56 3.64 5.61
C GLN A 43 10.08 3.88 5.92
N MET A 44 9.32 4.52 5.02
CA MET A 44 7.89 4.72 5.20
C MET A 44 7.16 3.37 5.22
N LYS A 45 6.27 3.18 6.19
CA LYS A 45 5.45 1.97 6.30
C LYS A 45 4.22 2.02 5.41
N VAL A 46 4.41 2.24 4.12
CA VAL A 46 3.31 2.47 3.16
C VAL A 46 2.34 1.29 3.07
N LEU A 47 2.82 0.06 3.32
CA LEU A 47 2.03 -1.17 3.31
C LEU A 47 1.22 -1.40 4.59
N ASP A 48 1.49 -0.66 5.67
CA ASP A 48 0.81 -0.81 6.96
C ASP A 48 -0.34 0.18 7.15
N ARG A 49 -0.57 1.10 6.20
CA ARG A 49 -1.54 2.20 6.36
C ARG A 49 -2.99 1.76 6.54
N TRP A 50 -3.34 0.60 6.00
CA TRP A 50 -4.67 0.01 6.20
C TRP A 50 -5.00 -0.18 7.69
N LYS A 51 -3.98 -0.36 8.57
CA LYS A 51 -4.16 -0.55 10.01
C LYS A 51 -4.86 0.63 10.67
N VAL A 52 -4.65 1.85 10.18
CA VAL A 52 -5.32 3.06 10.68
C VAL A 52 -6.84 3.00 10.45
N PHE A 53 -7.27 2.27 9.43
CA PHE A 53 -8.68 2.12 9.06
C PHE A 53 -9.29 0.79 9.51
N ALA A 54 -8.52 -0.08 10.17
CA ALA A 54 -8.96 -1.43 10.51
C ALA A 54 -10.20 -1.47 11.41
N GLU A 55 -10.46 -0.39 12.14
CA GLU A 55 -11.63 -0.22 13.01
C GLU A 55 -12.65 0.79 12.46
N ASP A 56 -12.42 1.39 11.27
CA ASP A 56 -13.36 2.34 10.67
C ASP A 56 -14.52 1.57 10.00
N PRO A 57 -15.78 1.71 10.48
CA PRO A 57 -16.91 0.97 9.92
C PRO A 57 -17.17 1.27 8.44
N ARG A 58 -16.82 2.47 7.97
CA ARG A 58 -17.00 2.86 6.56
C ARG A 58 -16.01 2.13 5.67
N TYR A 59 -14.79 1.91 6.16
CA TYR A 59 -13.76 1.14 5.46
C TYR A 59 -14.12 -0.34 5.44
N LEU A 60 -14.49 -0.91 6.60
CA LEU A 60 -14.91 -2.31 6.70
C LEU A 60 -16.11 -2.63 5.81
N LYS A 61 -17.08 -1.73 5.70
CA LYS A 61 -18.23 -1.88 4.80
C LYS A 61 -17.85 -2.03 3.33
N LEU A 62 -16.70 -1.48 2.89
CA LEU A 62 -16.21 -1.69 1.51
C LEU A 62 -15.78 -3.14 1.27
N LEU A 63 -15.38 -3.83 2.34
CA LEU A 63 -14.91 -5.22 2.32
C LEU A 63 -16.06 -6.23 2.42
N ASP A 64 -17.29 -5.79 2.72
CA ASP A 64 -18.51 -6.63 2.66
C ASP A 64 -18.92 -6.99 1.22
N ASN A 65 -18.18 -6.52 0.22
CA ASN A 65 -18.38 -6.87 -1.18
C ASN A 65 -17.49 -8.08 -1.57
N GLU A 66 -18.13 -9.22 -1.82
CA GLU A 66 -17.44 -10.47 -2.20
C GLU A 66 -16.59 -10.32 -3.48
N GLU A 67 -17.04 -9.54 -4.46
CA GLU A 67 -16.31 -9.30 -5.71
C GLU A 67 -15.00 -8.55 -5.44
N VAL A 68 -15.03 -7.56 -4.54
CA VAL A 68 -13.82 -6.82 -4.12
C VAL A 68 -12.82 -7.76 -3.44
N LEU A 69 -13.29 -8.64 -2.55
CA LEU A 69 -12.44 -9.62 -1.87
C LEU A 69 -11.84 -10.64 -2.85
N GLU A 70 -12.64 -11.13 -3.81
CA GLU A 70 -12.17 -12.06 -4.82
C GLU A 70 -11.06 -11.43 -5.68
N TYR A 71 -11.28 -10.24 -6.22
CA TYR A 71 -10.28 -9.56 -7.05
C TYR A 71 -9.01 -9.25 -6.25
N SER A 72 -9.14 -8.81 -5.00
CA SER A 72 -7.99 -8.60 -4.12
C SER A 72 -7.16 -9.88 -4.00
N LYS A 73 -7.81 -11.02 -3.72
CA LYS A 73 -7.12 -12.32 -3.61
C LYS A 73 -6.49 -12.77 -4.92
N ARG A 74 -7.10 -12.47 -6.06
CA ARG A 74 -6.55 -12.83 -7.39
C ARG A 74 -5.33 -12.00 -7.77
N ILE A 75 -5.33 -10.71 -7.45
CA ILE A 75 -4.25 -9.79 -7.82
C ILE A 75 -3.07 -9.90 -6.85
N PHE A 76 -3.37 -9.93 -5.54
CA PHE A 76 -2.34 -9.83 -4.50
C PHE A 76 -2.10 -11.14 -3.75
N GLY A 77 -2.97 -12.14 -3.91
CA GLY A 77 -2.94 -13.34 -3.10
C GLY A 77 -3.43 -13.09 -1.69
N HIS A 78 -2.92 -13.89 -0.75
CA HIS A 78 -3.14 -13.69 0.67
C HIS A 78 -2.15 -12.64 1.19
N ILE A 79 -2.66 -11.59 1.87
CA ILE A 79 -1.84 -10.55 2.48
C ILE A 79 -1.80 -10.82 3.99
N PRO A 80 -0.63 -11.19 4.57
CA PRO A 80 -0.56 -11.50 5.99
C PRO A 80 -0.96 -10.32 6.88
N GLY A 81 -1.75 -10.61 7.91
CA GLY A 81 -2.19 -9.64 8.91
C GLY A 81 -3.51 -8.93 8.56
N THR A 82 -4.03 -9.08 7.33
CA THR A 82 -5.32 -8.47 6.95
C THR A 82 -6.52 -9.31 7.38
N GLU A 83 -6.32 -10.47 8.00
CA GLU A 83 -7.39 -11.36 8.46
C GLU A 83 -8.32 -10.66 9.45
N VAL A 84 -7.76 -9.73 10.24
CA VAL A 84 -8.51 -8.89 11.18
C VAL A 84 -9.64 -8.12 10.50
N LEU A 85 -9.50 -7.78 9.22
CA LEU A 85 -10.47 -7.01 8.43
C LEU A 85 -11.68 -7.84 7.97
N TYR A 86 -11.59 -9.16 8.02
CA TYR A 86 -12.64 -10.07 7.53
C TYR A 86 -13.48 -10.66 8.67
N THR A 87 -13.15 -10.31 9.92
CA THR A 87 -13.90 -10.75 11.09
C THR A 87 -15.22 -10.01 11.13
N LYS A 88 -16.32 -10.68 10.72
CA LYS A 88 -17.65 -10.08 10.83
C LYS A 88 -17.96 -9.82 12.30
N SER A 89 -18.08 -8.55 12.67
CA SER A 89 -18.77 -8.16 13.90
C SER A 89 -20.22 -8.60 13.73
N ASN A 90 -20.57 -9.72 14.37
CA ASN A 90 -21.95 -10.16 14.47
C ASN A 90 -22.69 -9.11 15.31
N PRO A 91 -23.63 -8.33 14.76
CA PRO A 91 -24.46 -7.49 15.60
C PRO A 91 -25.37 -8.44 16.38
N GLU A 92 -25.25 -8.44 17.72
CA GLU A 92 -26.31 -8.93 18.61
C GLU A 92 -27.56 -8.05 18.49
#